data_AF-A0A2G5UDF6-F1
#
_entry.id   AF-A0A2G5UDF6-F1
#
_cell.length_a   1.000
_cell.length_b   1.000
_cell.length_c   1.000
_cell.angle_alpha   90.00
_cell.angle_beta   90.00
_cell.angle_gamma   90.00
#
_symmetry.space_group_name_H-M   'P 1'
#
loop_
_entity.id
_entity.type
_entity.pdbx_description
1 polymer ?
#
loop_
_entity_poly.entity_id
_entity_poly.type
_entity_poly.pdbx_seq_one_letter_code
_entity_poly.pdbx_strand_id
1 'polypeptide(L)'
;MFKQFLVFSAFLLVFCLSKRTTPLDPKKSVPELVAAGISEKVADVLVQGDNVYYKQLATAEGDKEMTRKVHATYRKFQADIQKIFPKELWEKWVKYLAKHD
;
A
#
# COMPACT_ATOMS: atom_id res chain seq x y z
N MET A 1 14.51 27.24 -13.39
CA MET A 1 13.87 26.84 -12.12
C MET A 1 12.79 25.75 -12.31
N PHE A 2 12.95 24.84 -13.26
CA PHE A 2 11.91 23.82 -13.60
C PHE A 2 12.22 22.42 -13.02
N LYS A 3 13.44 22.20 -12.52
CA LYS A 3 13.88 20.89 -12.00
C LYS A 3 13.44 20.60 -10.56
N GLN A 4 13.06 21.61 -9.77
CA GLN A 4 12.55 21.41 -8.40
C GLN A 4 11.04 21.11 -8.35
N PHE A 5 10.27 21.49 -9.37
CA PHE A 5 8.83 21.19 -9.45
C PHE A 5 8.54 19.70 -9.70
N LEU A 6 9.45 19.00 -10.37
CA LEU A 6 9.31 17.57 -10.67
C LEU A 6 9.47 16.69 -9.42
N VAL A 7 10.20 17.17 -8.40
CA VAL A 7 10.40 16.42 -7.14
C VAL A 7 9.15 16.46 -6.26
N PHE A 8 8.37 17.55 -6.31
CA PHE A 8 7.11 17.65 -5.57
C PHE A 8 5.99 16.76 -6.13
N SER A 9 5.98 16.50 -7.44
CA SER A 9 5.00 15.61 -8.07
C SER A 9 5.14 14.15 -7.60
N ALA A 10 6.38 13.66 -7.45
CA ALA A 10 6.64 12.32 -6.96
C ALA A 10 6.28 12.14 -5.47
N PHE A 11 6.36 13.20 -4.66
CA PHE A 11 5.94 13.16 -3.26
C PHE A 11 4.42 13.14 -3.07
N LEU A 12 3.66 13.76 -3.99
CA LEU A 12 2.20 13.74 -3.97
C LEU A 12 1.62 12.36 -4.28
N LEU A 13 2.27 11.57 -5.15
CA LEU A 13 1.83 10.19 -5.43
C LEU A 13 2.03 9.23 -4.25
N VAL A 14 3.00 9.49 -3.36
CA VAL A 14 3.22 8.67 -2.16
C VAL A 14 2.19 8.98 -1.07
N PHE A 15 1.73 10.23 -0.98
CA PHE A 15 0.70 10.63 -0.01
C PHE A 15 -0.73 10.19 -0.42
N CYS A 16 -0.97 9.94 -1.71
CA CYS A 16 -2.27 9.44 -2.18
C CYS A 16 -2.53 7.96 -1.90
N LEU A 17 -1.52 7.16 -1.55
CA LEU A 17 -1.65 5.70 -1.41
C LEU A 17 -2.24 5.22 -0.07
N SER A 18 -2.68 6.12 0.81
CA SER A 18 -3.20 5.72 2.14
C SER A 18 -4.24 6.69 2.70
N LYS A 19 -5.22 7.11 1.87
CA LYS A 19 -6.38 7.85 2.40
C LYS A 19 -7.43 6.95 3.00
N ARG A 20 -7.40 5.65 2.69
CA ARG A 20 -8.28 4.69 3.35
C ARG A 20 -7.97 4.69 4.84
N THR A 21 -9.01 4.64 5.66
CA THR A 21 -8.90 4.55 7.12
C THR A 21 -9.17 3.13 7.62
N THR A 22 -9.50 2.22 6.70
CA THR A 22 -10.01 0.89 7.00
C THR A 22 -9.26 -0.21 6.25
N PRO A 23 -9.06 -1.38 6.89
CA PRO A 23 -8.43 -2.54 6.26
C PRO A 23 -9.25 -3.10 5.09
N LEU A 24 -8.60 -3.80 4.16
CA LEU A 24 -9.27 -4.57 3.10
C LEU A 24 -9.96 -5.81 3.67
N ASP A 25 -11.10 -6.19 3.09
CA ASP A 25 -11.75 -7.48 3.37
C ASP A 25 -11.04 -8.58 2.56
N PRO A 26 -10.30 -9.51 3.18
CA PRO A 26 -9.55 -10.53 2.45
C PRO A 26 -10.43 -11.43 1.60
N LYS A 27 -11.67 -11.69 2.03
CA LYS A 27 -12.61 -12.56 1.30
C LYS A 27 -13.03 -11.98 -0.03
N LYS A 28 -12.94 -10.66 -0.20
CA LYS A 28 -13.26 -9.96 -1.45
C LYS A 28 -12.00 -9.62 -2.22
N SER A 29 -10.99 -9.10 -1.54
CA SER A 29 -9.79 -8.57 -2.18
C SER A 29 -8.88 -9.64 -2.77
N VAL A 30 -8.72 -10.80 -2.11
CA VAL A 30 -7.87 -11.87 -2.64
C VAL A 30 -8.41 -12.41 -3.97
N PRO A 31 -9.70 -12.79 -4.09
CA PRO A 31 -10.27 -13.21 -5.36
C PRO A 31 -10.18 -12.15 -6.48
N GLU A 32 -10.40 -10.88 -6.16
CA GLU A 32 -10.31 -9.79 -7.15
C GLU A 32 -8.89 -9.59 -7.69
N LEU A 33 -7.87 -9.70 -6.82
CA LEU A 33 -6.47 -9.65 -7.22
C LEU A 33 -6.07 -10.87 -8.04
N VAL A 34 -6.58 -12.05 -7.68
CA VAL A 34 -6.38 -13.28 -8.46
C VAL A 34 -7.01 -13.17 -9.85
N ALA A 35 -8.22 -12.64 -9.95
CA ALA A 35 -8.88 -12.35 -11.22
C ALA A 35 -8.10 -11.31 -12.05
N ALA A 36 -7.39 -10.39 -11.41
CA ALA A 36 -6.49 -9.44 -12.06
C ALA A 36 -5.14 -10.08 -12.50
N GLY A 37 -4.93 -11.37 -12.24
CA GLY A 37 -3.73 -12.12 -12.62
C GLY A 37 -2.57 -11.99 -11.64
N ILE A 38 -2.85 -11.72 -10.36
CA ILE A 38 -1.88 -11.80 -9.27
C ILE A 38 -2.01 -13.20 -8.65
N SER A 39 -0.90 -13.90 -8.40
CA SER A 39 -1.00 -15.23 -7.75
C SER A 39 -1.62 -15.11 -6.35
N GLU A 40 -2.46 -16.07 -5.97
CA GLU A 40 -3.17 -16.11 -4.68
C GLU A 40 -2.25 -15.84 -3.48
N LYS A 41 -1.10 -16.52 -3.42
CA LYS A 41 -0.09 -16.32 -2.38
C LYS A 41 0.39 -14.86 -2.26
N VAL A 42 0.52 -14.16 -3.37
CA VAL A 42 0.98 -12.76 -3.40
C VAL A 42 -0.17 -11.82 -3.07
N ALA A 43 -1.38 -12.11 -3.56
CA ALA A 43 -2.59 -11.38 -3.18
C ALA A 43 -2.82 -11.45 -1.66
N ASP A 44 -2.67 -12.62 -1.05
CA ASP A 44 -2.75 -12.81 0.40
C ASP A 44 -1.72 -11.97 1.15
N VAL A 45 -0.46 -11.99 0.72
CA VAL A 45 0.61 -11.18 1.34
C VAL A 45 0.31 -9.68 1.26
N LEU A 46 -0.15 -9.21 0.10
CA LEU A 46 -0.49 -7.79 -0.10
C LEU A 46 -1.64 -7.36 0.82
N VAL A 47 -2.72 -8.14 0.85
CA VAL A 47 -3.90 -7.84 1.66
C VAL A 47 -3.58 -7.94 3.16
N GLN A 48 -2.82 -8.95 3.59
CA GLN A 48 -2.41 -9.08 4.98
C GLN A 48 -1.50 -7.93 5.42
N GLY A 49 -0.52 -7.55 4.60
CA GLY A 49 0.36 -6.43 4.89
C GLY A 49 -0.39 -5.11 5.03
N ASP A 50 -1.39 -4.87 4.17
CA ASP A 50 -2.28 -3.71 4.26
C ASP A 50 -3.14 -3.73 5.53
N ASN A 51 -3.71 -4.88 5.87
CA ASN A 51 -4.53 -5.03 7.06
C ASN A 51 -3.74 -4.86 8.36
N VAL A 52 -2.51 -5.37 8.40
CA VAL A 52 -1.59 -5.17 9.53
C VAL A 52 -1.26 -3.69 9.67
N TYR A 53 -1.00 -2.99 8.57
CA TYR A 53 -0.76 -1.55 8.59
C TYR A 53 -1.94 -0.78 9.19
N TYR A 54 -3.17 -1.00 8.72
CA TYR A 54 -4.34 -0.30 9.26
C TYR A 54 -4.65 -0.66 10.71
N LYS A 55 -4.44 -1.92 11.10
CA LYS A 55 -4.57 -2.34 12.50
C LYS A 55 -3.56 -1.63 13.40
N GLN A 56 -2.30 -1.54 12.96
CA GLN A 56 -1.25 -0.85 13.72
C GLN A 56 -1.48 0.66 13.74
N LEU A 57 -1.99 1.24 12.66
CA LEU A 57 -2.33 2.65 12.58
C LEU A 57 -3.46 3.02 13.53
N ALA A 58 -4.50 2.18 13.62
CA ALA A 58 -5.56 2.32 14.62
C ALA A 58 -5.03 2.16 16.05
N THR A 59 -4.10 1.23 16.27
CA THR A 59 -3.48 1.05 17.60
C THR A 59 -2.60 2.25 18.00
N ALA A 60 -2.03 2.96 17.03
CA ALA A 60 -1.17 4.11 17.26
C ALA A 60 -1.95 5.40 17.63
N GLU A 61 -3.28 5.34 17.82
CA GLU A 61 -4.20 6.43 18.21
C GLU A 61 -3.53 7.64 18.92
N GLY A 62 -3.17 8.67 18.14
CA GLY A 62 -2.62 9.93 18.65
C GLY A 62 -1.12 9.94 18.96
N ASP A 63 -0.43 8.79 18.96
CA ASP A 63 1.02 8.71 19.10
C ASP A 63 1.72 8.96 17.75
N LYS A 64 2.29 10.16 17.61
CA LYS A 64 3.01 10.59 16.41
C LYS A 64 4.25 9.75 16.12
N GLU A 65 4.96 9.29 17.15
CA GLU A 65 6.18 8.49 16.95
C GLU A 65 5.81 7.09 16.48
N MET A 66 4.81 6.47 17.10
CA MET A 66 4.32 5.16 16.71
C MET A 66 3.71 5.19 15.31
N THR A 67 2.91 6.20 14.99
CA THR A 67 2.37 6.43 13.64
C THR A 67 3.50 6.53 12.60
N ARG A 68 4.56 7.28 12.91
CA ARG A 68 5.73 7.40 12.02
C ARG A 68 6.42 6.05 11.81
N LYS A 69 6.57 5.22 12.86
CA LYS A 69 7.14 3.87 12.75
C LYS A 69 6.27 2.96 11.90
N VAL A 70 4.96 3.00 12.07
CA VAL A 70 4.00 2.20 11.28
C VAL A 70 4.11 2.55 9.78
N HIS A 71 4.13 3.84 9.43
CA HIS A 71 4.37 4.26 8.04
C HIS A 71 5.75 3.84 7.51
N ALA A 72 6.80 3.93 8.33
CA ALA A 72 8.14 3.52 7.91
C ALA A 72 8.20 2.02 7.60
N THR A 73 7.59 1.18 8.45
CA THR A 73 7.48 -0.27 8.24
C THR A 73 6.70 -0.58 6.97
N TYR A 74 5.56 0.08 6.76
CA TYR A 74 4.73 -0.14 5.57
C TYR A 74 5.44 0.27 4.28
N ARG A 75 6.18 1.40 4.27
CA ARG A 75 7.02 1.78 3.14
C ARG A 75 8.11 0.77 2.83
N LYS A 76 8.74 0.20 3.87
CA LYS A 76 9.74 -0.85 3.69
C LYS A 76 9.12 -2.11 3.07
N PHE A 77 7.96 -2.53 3.57
CA PHE A 77 7.19 -3.63 2.99
C PHE A 77 6.87 -3.40 1.51
N GLN A 78 6.37 -2.22 1.15
CA GLN A 78 6.09 -1.86 -0.24
C GLN A 78 7.36 -1.86 -1.11
N ALA A 79 8.48 -1.34 -0.59
CA ALA A 79 9.75 -1.35 -1.32
C ALA A 79 10.30 -2.77 -1.52
N ASP A 80 10.14 -3.65 -0.53
CA ASP A 80 10.56 -5.05 -0.63
C ASP A 80 9.69 -5.81 -1.65
N ILE A 81 8.38 -5.55 -1.67
CA ILE A 81 7.46 -6.04 -2.71
C ILE A 81 7.90 -5.55 -4.09
N GLN A 82 8.18 -4.26 -4.26
CA GLN A 82 8.62 -3.71 -5.56
C GLN A 82 9.93 -4.32 -6.07
N LYS A 83 10.82 -4.76 -5.18
CA LYS A 83 12.08 -5.41 -5.56
C LYS A 83 11.89 -6.88 -5.93
N ILE A 84 10.97 -7.56 -5.27
CA ILE A 84 10.74 -9.00 -5.43
C ILE A 84 9.79 -9.27 -6.60
N PHE A 85 8.78 -8.41 -6.80
CA PHE A 85 7.72 -8.63 -7.77
C PHE A 85 7.91 -7.81 -9.06
N PRO A 86 7.36 -8.30 -10.20
CA PRO A 86 7.39 -7.57 -11.45
C PRO A 86 6.69 -6.21 -11.33
N LYS A 87 7.19 -5.20 -12.04
CA LYS A 87 6.59 -3.86 -12.09
C LYS A 87 5.10 -3.89 -12.46
N GLU A 88 4.70 -4.80 -13.35
CA GLU A 88 3.29 -5.00 -13.74
C GLU A 88 2.39 -5.41 -12.56
N LEU A 89 2.90 -6.23 -11.63
CA LEU A 89 2.16 -6.63 -10.43
C LEU A 89 1.96 -5.44 -9.51
N TRP A 90 3.00 -4.61 -9.35
CA TRP A 90 2.91 -3.37 -8.57
C TRP A 90 1.88 -2.41 -9.16
N GLU A 91 1.86 -2.24 -10.49
CA GLU A 91 0.86 -1.40 -11.17
C GLU A 91 -0.56 -1.92 -10.98
N LYS A 92 -0.78 -3.24 -11.04
CA LYS A 92 -2.09 -3.85 -10.76
C LYS A 92 -2.52 -3.63 -9.31
N TRP A 93 -1.61 -3.78 -8.36
CA TRP A 93 -1.87 -3.51 -6.95
C TRP A 93 -2.22 -2.04 -6.69
N VAL A 94 -1.45 -1.10 -7.26
CA VAL A 94 -1.73 0.34 -7.13
C VAL A 94 -3.09 0.69 -7.75
N LYS A 95 -3.42 0.14 -8.92
CA LYS A 95 -4.74 0.32 -9.54
C LYS A 95 -5.87 -0.26 -8.69
N TYR A 96 -5.64 -1.41 -8.06
CA TYR A 96 -6.59 -2.01 -7.13
C TYR A 96 -6.84 -1.09 -5.94
N LEU A 97 -5.78 -0.66 -5.25
CA LEU A 97 -5.89 0.27 -4.13
C LEU A 97 -6.64 1.56 -4.52
N ALA A 98 -6.30 2.17 -5.66
CA ALA A 98 -6.96 3.38 -6.14
C ALA A 98 -8.45 3.21 -6.47
N LYS A 99 -8.93 1.99 -6.73
CA LYS A 99 -10.35 1.69 -6.99
C LYS A 99 -11.15 1.50 -5.69
N HIS A 100 -10.47 1.13 -4.60
CA HIS A 100 -11.07 0.77 -3.33
C HIS A 100 -10.81 1.80 -2.20
N ASP A 101 -10.12 2.90 -2.52
CA ASP A 101 -9.98 4.14 -1.73
C ASP A 101 -11.11 5.14 -2.05
#